data_AF-A0A8T3MCK8-F1
#
_entry.id   AF-A0A8T3MCK8-F1
#
_cell.length_a   1.000
_cell.length_b   1.000
_cell.length_c   1.000
_cell.angle_alpha   90.00
_cell.angle_beta   90.00
_cell.angle_gamma   90.00
#
_symmetry.space_group_name_H-M   'P 1'
#
loop_
_entity.id
_entity.type
_entity.pdbx_description
1 polymer ?
#
loop_
_entity_poly.entity_id
_entity_poly.type
_entity_poly.pdbx_seq_one_letter_code
_entity_poly.pdbx_strand_id
1 'polypeptide(L)'
;MTELHQALAARVAEWREAGYRHDRFPAIAEVLGHAFEDDDRHQLRYLRAAQFRALETYWHLRLVEGTPHVAELYRRCFDRTTERLTALGLDAHDLRDLATDFGYDGLLERIRTDDQLARRHRLDALRETLALGYPS
;
A
#
# COMPACT_ATOMS: atom_id res chain seq x y z
N MET A 1 12.15 -5.26 9.52
CA MET A 1 11.78 -5.16 8.10
C MET A 1 10.34 -4.72 8.08
N THR A 2 10.03 -3.62 7.39
CA THR A 2 8.68 -3.06 7.37
C THR A 2 7.96 -3.59 6.14
N GLU A 3 6.88 -4.34 6.35
CA GLU A 3 6.03 -4.82 5.26
C GLU A 3 5.07 -3.72 4.79
N LEU A 4 4.53 -3.83 3.57
CA LEU A 4 3.60 -2.83 3.02
C LEU A 4 2.40 -2.58 3.97
N HIS A 5 1.82 -3.64 4.54
CA HIS A 5 0.67 -3.51 5.44
C HIS A 5 1.01 -2.73 6.72
N GLN A 6 2.26 -2.79 7.20
CA GLN A 6 2.72 -2.05 8.36
C GLN A 6 2.95 -0.58 8.02
N ALA A 7 3.55 -0.30 6.85
CA ALA A 7 3.73 1.06 6.36
C ALA A 7 2.38 1.77 6.14
N LEU A 8 1.41 1.07 5.54
CA LEU A 8 0.04 1.59 5.38
C LEU A 8 -0.65 1.81 6.72
N ALA A 9 -0.52 0.88 7.66
CA ALA A 9 -1.12 1.04 8.99
C ALA A 9 -0.60 2.27 9.73
N ALA A 10 0.69 2.60 9.57
CA ALA A 10 1.29 3.80 10.14
C ALA A 10 0.70 5.08 9.51
N ARG A 11 0.63 5.16 8.18
CA ARG A 11 0.01 6.30 7.47
C ARG A 11 -1.45 6.51 7.79
N VAL A 12 -2.21 5.42 7.90
CA VAL A 12 -3.63 5.48 8.30
C VAL A 12 -3.76 5.95 9.75
N ALA A 13 -2.82 5.58 10.63
CA ALA A 13 -2.80 6.09 11.99
C ALA A 13 -2.49 7.60 12.04
N GLU A 14 -1.50 8.07 11.28
CA GLU A 14 -1.20 9.50 11.14
C GLU A 14 -2.42 10.28 10.61
N TRP A 15 -3.09 9.75 9.59
CA TRP A 15 -4.31 10.36 9.06
C TRP A 15 -5.45 10.41 10.09
N ARG A 16 -5.60 9.36 10.91
CA ARG A 16 -6.57 9.33 12.03
C ARG A 16 -6.23 10.38 13.08
N GLU A 17 -4.98 10.46 13.50
CA GLU A 17 -4.49 11.42 14.51
C GLU A 17 -4.65 12.87 14.03
N ALA A 18 -4.49 13.11 12.73
CA ALA A 18 -4.81 14.38 12.09
C ALA A 18 -6.33 14.64 11.92
N GLY A 19 -7.19 13.79 12.49
CA GLY A 19 -8.64 13.93 12.46
C GLY A 19 -9.29 13.56 11.13
N TYR A 20 -8.65 12.72 10.31
CA TYR A 20 -9.08 12.35 8.95
C TYR A 20 -9.22 13.53 7.99
N ARG A 21 -8.41 14.58 8.18
CA ARG A 21 -8.46 15.79 7.34
C ARG A 21 -8.27 15.45 5.86
N HIS A 22 -9.09 16.07 5.01
CA HIS A 22 -8.95 15.98 3.55
C HIS A 22 -9.54 17.24 2.89
N ASP A 23 -8.78 17.90 2.01
CA ASP A 23 -9.18 19.21 1.48
C ASP A 23 -10.38 19.14 0.52
N ARG A 24 -10.38 18.17 -0.40
CA ARG A 24 -11.47 17.99 -1.38
C ARG A 24 -12.74 17.35 -0.80
N PHE A 25 -12.59 16.47 0.19
CA PHE A 25 -13.68 15.65 0.74
C PHE A 25 -13.73 15.77 2.27
N PRO A 26 -13.91 16.97 2.84
CA PRO A 26 -13.80 17.20 4.28
C PRO A 26 -14.84 16.42 5.11
N ALA A 27 -16.00 16.11 4.51
CA ALA A 27 -17.06 15.33 5.15
C ALA A 27 -16.62 13.92 5.60
N ILE A 28 -15.52 13.37 5.05
CA ILE A 28 -15.02 12.05 5.49
C ILE A 28 -14.64 12.05 6.97
N ALA A 29 -14.18 13.19 7.51
CA ALA A 29 -13.82 13.32 8.91
C ALA A 29 -15.03 13.18 9.82
N GLU A 30 -16.17 13.76 9.44
CA GLU A 30 -17.43 13.61 10.16
C GLU A 30 -17.94 12.17 10.07
N VAL A 31 -17.92 11.56 8.87
CA VAL A 31 -18.39 10.19 8.65
C VAL A 31 -17.60 9.18 9.50
N LEU A 32 -16.27 9.26 9.49
CA LEU A 32 -15.42 8.37 10.28
C LEU A 32 -15.47 8.72 11.78
N GLY A 33 -15.59 10.01 12.13
CA GLY A 33 -15.75 10.47 13.50
C GLY A 33 -17.05 9.97 14.14
N HIS A 34 -18.14 9.93 13.38
CA HIS A 34 -19.45 9.45 13.85
C HIS A 34 -19.43 7.98 14.28
N ALA A 35 -18.43 7.20 13.87
CA ALA A 35 -18.28 5.82 14.31
C ALA A 35 -17.95 5.67 15.81
N PHE A 36 -17.59 6.76 16.51
CA PHE A 36 -17.18 6.74 17.92
C PHE A 36 -18.25 7.28 18.87
N GLU A 37 -18.43 6.63 20.03
CA GLU A 37 -19.48 6.92 21.04
C GLU A 37 -19.37 8.31 21.69
N ASP A 38 -18.15 8.81 21.85
CA ASP A 38 -17.82 10.10 22.45
C ASP A 38 -16.69 10.80 21.66
N ASP A 39 -16.43 12.07 21.98
CA ASP A 39 -15.41 12.91 21.32
C ASP A 39 -13.98 12.36 21.53
N ASP A 40 -13.78 11.55 22.58
CA ASP A 40 -12.49 10.96 22.93
C ASP A 40 -12.12 9.73 22.06
N ARG A 41 -12.98 9.28 21.14
CA ARG A 41 -12.68 8.23 20.13
C ARG A 41 -12.18 6.88 20.66
N HIS A 42 -12.53 6.48 21.88
CA HIS A 42 -12.06 5.21 22.46
C HIS A 42 -12.96 4.01 22.14
N GLN A 43 -14.27 4.24 21.95
CA GLN A 43 -15.25 3.17 21.75
C GLN A 43 -16.03 3.36 20.45
N LEU A 44 -16.11 2.29 19.66
CA LEU A 44 -16.87 2.26 18.41
C LEU A 44 -18.34 1.96 18.68
N ARG A 45 -19.25 2.74 18.09
CA ARG A 45 -20.71 2.60 18.20
C ARG A 45 -21.24 1.33 17.51
N TYR A 46 -20.66 0.97 16.37
CA TYR A 46 -21.27 0.02 15.43
C TYR A 46 -20.33 -1.12 15.03
N LEU A 47 -19.16 -0.80 14.48
CA LEU A 47 -18.24 -1.76 13.90
C LEU A 47 -17.26 -2.30 14.94
N ARG A 48 -16.81 -3.55 14.76
CA ARG A 48 -15.65 -4.05 15.50
C ARG A 48 -14.40 -3.31 15.03
N ALA A 49 -13.41 -3.21 15.91
CA ALA A 49 -12.15 -2.51 15.62
C ALA A 49 -11.52 -2.95 14.28
N ALA A 50 -11.44 -4.26 14.02
CA ALA A 50 -10.87 -4.77 12.75
C ALA A 50 -11.67 -4.34 11.51
N GLN A 51 -13.00 -4.29 11.59
CA GLN A 51 -13.86 -3.85 10.49
C GLN A 51 -13.68 -2.36 10.22
N PHE A 52 -13.64 -1.55 11.28
CA PHE A 52 -13.40 -0.12 11.15
C PHE A 52 -12.00 0.17 10.59
N ARG A 53 -10.97 -0.54 11.05
CA ARG A 53 -9.60 -0.42 10.51
C ARG A 53 -9.53 -0.74 9.02
N ALA A 54 -10.26 -1.76 8.55
CA ALA A 54 -10.33 -2.05 7.13
C ALA A 54 -10.98 -0.90 6.35
N LEU A 55 -12.05 -0.31 6.89
CA LEU A 55 -12.73 0.85 6.30
C LEU A 55 -11.83 2.10 6.24
N GLU A 56 -11.08 2.37 7.31
CA GLU A 56 -10.11 3.46 7.35
C GLU A 56 -9.03 3.30 6.28
N THR A 57 -8.44 2.12 6.18
CA THR A 57 -7.43 1.81 5.16
C THR A 57 -8.01 1.97 3.76
N TYR A 58 -9.23 1.47 3.53
CA TYR A 58 -9.92 1.62 2.24
C TYR A 58 -10.10 3.10 1.85
N TRP A 59 -10.61 3.94 2.76
CA TRP A 59 -10.81 5.35 2.48
C TRP A 59 -9.50 6.11 2.34
N HIS A 60 -8.48 5.76 3.11
CA HIS A 60 -7.15 6.33 2.98
C HIS A 60 -6.57 6.05 1.60
N LEU A 61 -6.62 4.80 1.15
CA LEU A 61 -6.15 4.39 -0.18
C LEU A 61 -6.90 5.13 -1.30
N ARG A 62 -8.21 5.32 -1.15
CA ARG A 62 -9.05 5.92 -2.20
C ARG A 62 -8.97 7.44 -2.26
N LEU A 63 -8.95 8.10 -1.10
CA LEU A 63 -9.03 9.55 -1.01
C LEU A 63 -7.65 10.19 -0.90
N VAL A 64 -6.85 9.73 0.07
CA VAL A 64 -5.53 10.32 0.37
C VAL A 64 -4.49 9.84 -0.65
N GLU A 65 -4.42 8.54 -0.90
CA GLU A 65 -3.49 7.97 -1.88
C GLU A 65 -4.07 8.02 -3.32
N GLY A 66 -5.34 8.38 -3.50
CA GLY A 66 -5.90 8.59 -4.84
C GLY A 66 -6.06 7.31 -5.68
N THR A 67 -6.31 6.17 -5.04
CA THR A 67 -6.49 4.85 -5.67
C THR A 67 -5.31 4.44 -6.56
N PRO A 68 -4.12 4.22 -5.98
CA PRO A 68 -2.92 3.83 -6.72
C PRO A 68 -2.92 2.34 -7.10
N HIS A 69 -2.13 1.97 -8.11
CA HIS A 69 -1.76 0.57 -8.31
C HIS A 69 -0.76 0.09 -7.22
N VAL A 70 -0.71 -1.21 -6.93
CA VAL A 70 0.26 -1.80 -5.98
C VAL A 70 1.69 -1.28 -6.19
N ALA A 71 2.20 -1.27 -7.43
CA ALA A 71 3.57 -0.82 -7.69
C ALA A 71 3.82 0.63 -7.24
N GLU A 72 2.80 1.49 -7.38
CA GLU A 72 2.86 2.87 -6.94
C GLU A 72 2.78 2.99 -5.43
N LEU A 73 1.96 2.16 -4.75
CA LEU A 73 1.95 2.09 -3.29
C LEU A 73 3.34 1.79 -2.72
N TYR A 74 4.04 0.80 -3.30
CA TYR A 74 5.41 0.50 -2.86
C TYR A 74 6.37 1.67 -3.10
N ARG A 75 6.25 2.41 -4.21
CA ARG A 75 7.05 3.62 -4.44
C ARG A 75 6.80 4.69 -3.40
N ARG A 76 5.54 4.88 -3.01
CA ARG A 76 5.17 5.90 -2.04
C ARG A 76 5.58 5.50 -0.63
N CYS A 77 5.42 4.24 -0.24
CA CYS A 77 5.70 3.76 1.11
C CYS A 77 7.19 3.56 1.41
N PHE A 78 8.03 3.36 0.39
CA PHE A 78 9.44 3.06 0.55
C PHE A 78 10.29 3.90 -0.40
N ASP A 79 11.12 4.79 0.16
CA ASP A 79 11.93 5.73 -0.62
C ASP A 79 13.08 5.03 -1.35
N ARG A 80 13.74 4.08 -0.67
CA ARG A 80 14.92 3.39 -1.20
C ARG A 80 14.52 2.18 -2.03
N THR A 81 15.20 1.96 -3.15
CA THR A 81 14.98 0.78 -4.00
C THR A 81 15.22 -0.51 -3.23
N THR A 82 16.25 -0.57 -2.39
CA THR A 82 16.54 -1.74 -1.55
C THR A 82 15.38 -2.07 -0.60
N GLU A 83 14.77 -1.08 0.02
CA GLU A 83 13.60 -1.26 0.89
C GLU A 83 12.38 -1.77 0.10
N ARG A 84 12.16 -1.23 -1.10
CA ARG A 84 11.10 -1.72 -2.01
C ARG A 84 11.29 -3.18 -2.39
N LEU A 85 12.51 -3.56 -2.79
CA LEU A 85 12.82 -4.93 -3.18
C LEU A 85 12.56 -5.88 -2.03
N THR A 86 13.07 -5.54 -0.85
CA THR A 86 12.89 -6.36 0.36
C THR A 86 11.41 -6.48 0.75
N ALA A 87 10.64 -5.39 0.71
CA ALA A 87 9.20 -5.42 1.02
C ALA A 87 8.34 -6.17 -0.04
N LEU A 88 8.90 -6.40 -1.23
CA LEU A 88 8.31 -7.25 -2.28
C LEU A 88 8.85 -8.68 -2.27
N GLY A 89 9.80 -9.01 -1.39
CA GLY A 89 10.50 -10.30 -1.39
C GLY A 89 11.43 -10.52 -2.59
N LEU A 90 11.86 -9.45 -3.26
CA LEU A 90 12.76 -9.46 -4.43
C LEU A 90 14.24 -9.36 -3.99
N ASP A 91 14.63 -10.17 -3.00
CA ASP A 91 15.94 -10.10 -2.35
C ASP A 91 17.03 -10.94 -3.04
N ALA A 92 16.68 -11.72 -4.07
CA ALA A 92 17.64 -12.53 -4.81
C ALA A 92 18.71 -11.65 -5.47
N HIS A 93 19.96 -12.13 -5.48
CA HIS A 93 21.10 -11.36 -5.98
C HIS A 93 20.91 -10.89 -7.42
N ASP A 94 20.45 -11.78 -8.30
CA ASP A 94 20.19 -11.46 -9.70
C ASP A 94 19.08 -10.42 -9.87
N LEU A 95 18.01 -10.47 -9.06
CA LEU A 95 16.95 -9.44 -9.07
C LEU A 95 17.47 -8.07 -8.59
N ARG A 96 18.40 -8.05 -7.62
CA ARG A 96 19.06 -6.83 -7.15
C ARG A 96 20.01 -6.25 -8.20
N ASP A 97 20.75 -7.09 -8.89
CA ASP A 97 21.59 -6.68 -10.02
C ASP A 97 20.71 -6.06 -11.12
N LEU A 98 19.60 -6.73 -11.47
CA LEU A 98 18.63 -6.20 -12.41
C LEU A 98 18.06 -4.84 -11.99
N ALA A 99 17.73 -4.66 -10.72
CA ALA A 99 17.26 -3.36 -10.21
C ALA A 99 18.36 -2.29 -10.22
N THR A 100 19.63 -2.68 -10.08
CA THR A 100 20.78 -1.78 -10.10
C THR A 100 21.09 -1.32 -11.52
N ASP A 101 21.06 -2.26 -12.48
CA ASP A 101 21.39 -2.01 -13.87
C ASP A 101 20.27 -1.30 -14.64
N PHE A 102 19.01 -1.66 -14.37
CA PHE A 102 17.84 -1.21 -15.14
C PHE A 102 16.87 -0.35 -14.32
N GLY A 103 17.18 -0.10 -13.05
CA GLY A 103 16.27 0.57 -12.13
C GLY A 103 15.10 -0.31 -11.69
N TYR A 104 14.34 0.22 -10.73
CA TYR A 104 13.17 -0.46 -10.17
C TYR A 104 12.08 -0.72 -11.22
N ASP A 105 11.76 0.27 -12.06
CA ASP A 105 10.72 0.12 -13.09
C ASP A 105 11.16 -0.87 -14.19
N GLY A 106 12.45 -0.90 -14.53
CA GLY A 106 13.01 -1.89 -15.47
C GLY A 106 12.92 -3.32 -14.93
N LEU A 107 13.15 -3.51 -13.63
CA LEU A 107 12.92 -4.81 -12.97
C LEU A 107 11.43 -5.21 -13.03
N LEU A 108 10.52 -4.29 -12.67
CA LEU A 108 9.09 -4.59 -12.70
C LEU A 108 8.62 -4.96 -14.11
N GLU A 109 9.11 -4.28 -15.13
CA GLU A 109 8.78 -4.61 -16.52
C GLU A 109 9.28 -5.98 -16.92
N ARG A 110 10.52 -6.34 -16.53
CA ARG A 110 11.02 -7.71 -16.74
C ARG A 110 10.18 -8.76 -16.03
N ILE A 111 9.74 -8.52 -14.79
CA ILE A 111 8.85 -9.44 -14.08
C ILE A 111 7.52 -9.61 -14.85
N ARG A 112 7.02 -8.55 -15.52
CA ARG A 112 5.81 -8.63 -16.35
C ARG A 112 6.00 -9.41 -17.64
N THR A 113 7.15 -9.27 -18.29
CA THR A 113 7.35 -9.77 -19.67
C THR A 113 8.19 -11.05 -19.78
N ASP A 114 9.04 -11.35 -18.79
CA ASP A 114 9.94 -12.50 -18.81
C ASP A 114 9.37 -13.69 -18.02
N ASP A 115 8.73 -14.61 -18.74
CA ASP A 115 8.15 -15.84 -18.19
C ASP A 115 9.19 -16.72 -17.47
N GLN A 116 10.43 -16.77 -17.95
CA GLN A 116 11.46 -17.62 -17.35
C GLN A 116 11.94 -17.04 -16.03
N LEU A 117 12.12 -15.72 -15.96
CA LEU A 117 12.45 -15.01 -14.73
C LEU A 117 11.36 -15.20 -13.68
N ALA A 118 10.09 -14.99 -14.06
CA ALA A 118 8.96 -15.14 -13.14
C ALA A 118 8.87 -16.54 -12.55
N ARG A 119 9.01 -17.59 -13.39
CA ARG A 119 9.00 -18.99 -12.93
C ARG A 119 10.18 -19.34 -12.04
N ARG A 120 11.39 -18.87 -12.39
CA ARG A 120 12.62 -19.14 -11.62
C ARG A 120 12.49 -18.63 -10.18
N HIS A 121 11.88 -17.46 -10.01
CA HIS A 121 11.73 -16.80 -8.71
C HIS A 121 10.33 -16.97 -8.09
N ARG A 122 9.43 -17.73 -8.71
CA ARG A 122 8.04 -17.96 -8.27
C ARG A 122 7.25 -16.65 -8.08
N LEU A 123 7.38 -15.74 -9.05
CA LEU A 123 6.79 -14.40 -9.02
C LEU A 123 5.43 -14.32 -9.75
N ASP A 124 4.78 -15.45 -10.04
CA ASP A 124 3.55 -15.48 -10.83
C ASP A 124 2.43 -14.61 -10.22
N ALA A 125 2.22 -14.69 -8.90
CA ALA A 125 1.22 -13.86 -8.21
C ALA A 125 1.57 -12.35 -8.23
N LEU A 126 2.85 -12.01 -8.08
CA LEU A 126 3.31 -10.62 -8.18
C LEU A 126 3.13 -10.10 -9.60
N ARG A 127 3.48 -10.91 -10.60
CA ARG A 127 3.30 -10.59 -12.01
C ARG A 127 1.84 -10.33 -12.35
N GLU A 128 0.93 -11.20 -11.91
CA GLU A 128 -0.51 -11.01 -12.09
C GLU A 128 -0.96 -9.68 -11.49
N THR A 129 -0.56 -9.40 -10.25
CA THR A 129 -0.87 -8.15 -9.55
C THR A 129 -0.35 -6.92 -10.31
N LEU A 130 0.88 -6.98 -10.84
CA LEU A 130 1.50 -5.90 -11.61
C LEU A 130 0.87 -5.69 -12.99
N ALA A 131 0.12 -6.68 -13.50
CA ALA A 131 -0.54 -6.66 -14.80
C ALA A 131 -2.03 -6.26 -14.70
N LEU A 132 -2.59 -6.11 -13.50
CA LEU A 132 -3.97 -5.66 -13.32
C LEU A 132 -4.16 -4.27 -13.93
N GLY A 133 -5.06 -4.18 -14.92
CA GLY A 133 -5.40 -2.92 -15.61
C GLY A 133 -6.26 -1.97 -14.78
N TYR A 134 -6.57 -2.31 -13.52
CA TYR A 134 -7.30 -1.46 -12.60
C TYR A 134 -6.47 -1.22 -11.33
N PRO A 135 -6.63 -0.05 -10.69
CA PRO A 135 -5.95 0.25 -9.43
C PRO A 135 -6.40 -0.66 -8.29
N SER A 136 -5.52 -0.81 -7.30
CA SER A 136 -5.70 -1.69 -6.14
C SER A 136 -6.78 -1.21 -5.17
#